data_AF-A0A969BNI7-F1
#
_entry.id   AF-A0A969BNI7-F1
#
_cell.length_a   1.000
_cell.length_b   1.000
_cell.length_c   1.000
_cell.angle_alpha   90.00
_cell.angle_beta   90.00
_cell.angle_gamma   90.00
#
_symmetry.space_group_name_H-M   'P 1'
#
loop_
_entity.id
_entity.type
_entity.pdbx_description
1 polymer ?
#
loop_
_entity_poly.entity_id
_entity_poly.type
_entity_poly.pdbx_seq_one_letter_code
_entity_poly.pdbx_strand_id
1 'polypeptide(L)'
;MDDNSSRYDHRQRDSSTTTVELRNFIIDTTGATPVLTGLVVANENTVGRLPLFDLVLPEGITLPLQPKGSMKSLTLSGVSLKLTAGAAEALNGAFNVTAFAEGLPIGTAKVRAFGLKKKK
;
A
#
# COMPACT_ATOMS: atom_id res chain seq x y z
N MET A 1 -32.72 28.83 44.27
CA MET A 1 -31.31 29.18 44.04
C MET A 1 -30.49 27.91 43.80
N ASP A 2 -30.97 27.10 42.84
CA ASP A 2 -30.36 26.82 41.53
C ASP A 2 -29.00 27.54 41.31
N ASP A 3 -27.93 26.95 40.78
CA ASP A 3 -27.79 25.82 39.86
C ASP A 3 -26.36 25.26 39.99
N ASN A 4 -26.25 23.95 40.28
CA ASN A 4 -25.02 23.18 40.27
C ASN A 4 -24.84 22.59 38.86
N SER A 5 -24.34 23.40 37.92
CA SER A 5 -24.04 22.93 36.57
C SER A 5 -22.55 23.02 36.30
N SER A 6 -21.93 21.91 36.71
CA SER A 6 -20.61 21.41 36.34
C SER A 6 -20.19 21.90 34.96
N ARG A 7 -19.14 22.72 34.93
CA ARG A 7 -18.38 23.08 33.73
C ARG A 7 -17.79 21.80 33.17
N TYR A 8 -18.54 21.11 32.32
CA TYR A 8 -18.01 20.06 31.47
C TYR A 8 -16.96 20.70 30.57
N ASP A 9 -15.71 20.46 30.97
CA ASP A 9 -14.48 20.70 30.24
C ASP A 9 -14.63 20.01 28.87
N HIS A 10 -15.03 20.78 27.86
CA HIS A 10 -15.11 20.34 26.47
C HIS A 10 -13.67 20.29 25.94
N ARG A 11 -12.83 19.41 26.49
CA ARG A 11 -11.63 18.94 25.80
C ARG A 11 -12.10 18.08 24.65
N GLN A 12 -12.56 18.75 23.59
CA GLN A 12 -12.54 18.22 22.24
C GLN A 12 -11.09 17.83 21.98
N ARG A 13 -10.76 16.59 22.32
CA ARG A 13 -9.73 15.88 21.59
C ARG A 13 -10.31 15.79 20.18
N ASP A 14 -9.74 16.51 19.23
CA ASP A 14 -10.07 16.35 17.82
C ASP A 14 -9.92 14.86 17.48
N SER A 15 -11.04 14.15 17.49
CA SER A 15 -11.11 12.71 17.26
C SER A 15 -11.23 12.44 15.76
N SER A 16 -10.49 13.18 14.94
CA SER A 16 -10.58 13.13 13.48
C SER A 16 -9.24 12.88 12.80
N THR A 17 -8.29 12.24 13.48
CA THR A 17 -7.10 11.72 12.81
C THR A 17 -7.47 10.41 12.12
N THR A 18 -7.93 10.49 10.88
CA THR A 18 -8.10 9.29 10.06
C THR A 18 -6.75 8.59 9.94
N THR A 19 -6.68 7.33 10.37
CA THR A 19 -5.49 6.49 10.21
C THR A 19 -5.78 5.42 9.17
N VAL A 20 -4.94 5.36 8.14
CA VAL A 20 -4.97 4.28 7.15
C VAL A 20 -3.68 3.47 7.27
N GLU A 21 -3.82 2.18 7.53
CA GLU A 21 -2.73 1.22 7.57
C GLU A 21 -2.77 0.30 6.35
N LEU A 22 -1.61 0.13 5.72
CA LEU A 22 -1.38 -0.82 4.65
C LEU A 22 -0.51 -1.95 5.19
N ARG A 23 -1.00 -3.20 5.11
CA ARG A 23 -0.37 -4.35 5.75
C ARG A 23 -0.35 -5.56 4.82
N ASN A 24 0.51 -6.54 5.15
CA ASN A 24 0.56 -7.84 4.49
C ASN A 24 0.62 -7.74 2.95
N PHE A 25 1.73 -7.15 2.49
CA PHE A 25 1.96 -6.86 1.09
C PHE A 25 2.30 -8.11 0.28
N ILE A 26 1.74 -8.22 -0.92
CA ILE A 26 2.06 -9.27 -1.89
C ILE A 26 2.37 -8.59 -3.23
N ILE A 27 3.55 -8.87 -3.77
CA ILE A 27 3.91 -8.46 -5.13
C ILE A 27 3.52 -9.60 -6.07
N ASP A 28 2.53 -9.37 -6.91
CA ASP A 28 2.17 -10.26 -8.01
C ASP A 28 2.95 -9.85 -9.26
N THR A 29 3.64 -10.81 -9.87
CA THR A 29 4.46 -10.62 -11.08
C THR A 29 4.02 -11.56 -12.21
N THR A 30 2.86 -12.20 -12.06
CA THR A 30 2.33 -13.21 -12.99
C THR A 30 1.55 -12.60 -14.14
N GLY A 31 1.01 -11.40 -13.95
CA GLY A 31 0.32 -10.62 -14.99
C GLY A 31 1.28 -9.86 -15.92
N ALA A 32 0.70 -9.16 -16.90
CA ALA A 32 1.46 -8.32 -17.83
C ALA A 32 2.16 -7.13 -17.13
N THR A 33 1.51 -6.57 -16.11
CA THR A 33 2.06 -5.55 -15.22
C THR A 33 2.15 -6.11 -13.80
N PRO A 34 3.30 -6.00 -13.13
CA PRO A 34 3.38 -6.40 -11.74
C PRO A 34 2.59 -5.45 -10.84
N VAL A 35 1.90 -5.99 -9.85
CA VAL A 35 1.03 -5.24 -8.94
C VAL A 35 1.38 -5.57 -7.49
N LEU A 36 1.48 -4.54 -6.65
CA LEU A 36 1.57 -4.68 -5.21
C LEU A 36 0.18 -4.59 -4.59
N THR A 37 -0.27 -5.70 -4.04
CA THR A 37 -1.53 -5.77 -3.27
C THR A 37 -1.24 -5.72 -1.78
N GLY A 38 -2.20 -5.24 -0.99
CA GLY A 38 -2.09 -5.23 0.46
C GLY A 38 -3.46 -5.17 1.13
N LEU A 39 -3.49 -5.51 2.41
CA LEU A 39 -4.64 -5.30 3.27
C LEU A 39 -4.70 -3.83 3.69
N VAL A 40 -5.87 -3.22 3.52
CA VAL A 40 -6.16 -1.84 3.91
C VAL A 40 -7.01 -1.87 5.18
N VAL A 41 -6.57 -1.14 6.20
CA VAL A 41 -7.30 -0.93 7.45
C VAL A 41 -7.45 0.57 7.65
N ALA A 42 -8.68 1.04 7.81
CA ALA A 42 -8.98 2.45 8.04
C ALA A 42 -9.69 2.60 9.39
N ASN A 43 -9.13 3.41 10.30
CA ASN A 43 -9.66 3.59 11.66
C ASN A 43 -9.98 2.25 12.33
N GLU A 44 -9.02 1.32 12.31
CA GLU A 44 -9.12 -0.04 12.86
C GLU A 44 -10.10 -0.99 12.14
N ASN A 45 -10.88 -0.51 11.17
CA ASN A 45 -11.76 -1.33 10.34
C ASN A 45 -11.04 -1.86 9.10
N THR A 46 -11.07 -3.18 8.91
CA THR A 46 -10.48 -3.80 7.72
C THR A 46 -11.36 -3.55 6.51
N VAL A 47 -10.85 -2.80 5.53
CA VAL A 47 -11.51 -2.54 4.24
C VAL A 47 -11.42 -3.75 3.32
N GLY A 48 -10.26 -4.43 3.33
CA GLY A 48 -10.02 -5.63 2.53
C GLY A 48 -8.66 -5.64 1.85
N ARG A 49 -8.43 -6.63 0.97
CA ARG A 49 -7.23 -6.67 0.12
C ARG A 49 -7.49 -5.93 -1.17
N LEU A 50 -6.66 -4.93 -1.46
CA LEU A 50 -6.76 -4.11 -2.67
C LEU A 50 -5.45 -4.16 -3.46
N PRO A 51 -5.49 -4.05 -4.80
CA PRO A 51 -4.33 -3.69 -5.59
C PRO A 51 -3.96 -2.24 -5.24
N LEU A 52 -2.81 -2.04 -4.60
CA LEU A 52 -2.39 -0.74 -4.07
C LEU A 52 -1.58 0.04 -5.10
N PHE A 53 -0.60 -0.63 -5.70
CA PHE A 53 0.33 0.03 -6.62
C PHE A 53 0.64 -0.82 -7.83
N ASP A 54 0.67 -0.19 -9.00
CA ASP A 54 1.28 -0.75 -10.20
C ASP A 54 2.79 -0.51 -10.15
N LEU A 55 3.56 -1.56 -10.47
CA LEU A 55 5.01 -1.51 -10.49
C LEU A 55 5.50 -1.31 -11.91
N VAL A 56 6.20 -0.21 -12.14
CA VAL A 56 6.97 -0.01 -13.37
C VAL A 56 8.37 -0.56 -13.14
N LEU A 57 8.69 -1.65 -13.85
CA LEU A 57 10.02 -2.25 -13.79
C LEU A 57 11.02 -1.36 -14.53
N PRO A 58 12.27 -1.28 -14.06
CA PRO A 58 13.33 -0.63 -14.79
C PRO A 58 13.59 -1.34 -16.13
N GLU A 59 14.14 -0.60 -17.09
CA GLU A 59 14.45 -1.12 -18.42
C GLU A 59 15.35 -2.36 -18.38
N GLY A 60 15.14 -3.27 -19.34
CA GLY A 60 15.90 -4.52 -19.44
C GLY A 60 15.45 -5.65 -18.51
N ILE A 61 14.39 -5.43 -17.71
CA ILE A 61 13.77 -6.49 -16.90
C ILE A 61 12.52 -7.01 -17.61
N THR A 62 12.48 -8.31 -17.86
CA THR A 62 11.34 -9.02 -18.46
C THR A 62 10.69 -9.97 -17.47
N LEU A 63 9.37 -10.11 -17.56
CA LEU A 63 8.61 -11.12 -16.82
C LEU A 63 8.62 -12.47 -17.54
N PRO A 64 8.52 -13.61 -16.81
CA PRO A 64 8.50 -13.71 -15.35
C PRO A 64 9.88 -13.43 -14.74
N LEU A 65 9.90 -12.85 -13.53
CA LEU A 65 11.14 -12.62 -12.82
C LEU A 65 11.83 -13.94 -12.50
N GLN A 66 13.07 -14.11 -12.97
CA GLN A 66 13.87 -15.31 -12.72
C GLN A 66 15.03 -14.97 -11.77
N PRO A 67 14.98 -15.39 -10.49
CA PRO A 67 16.12 -15.26 -9.60
C PRO A 67 17.30 -16.07 -10.12
N LYS A 68 18.42 -15.40 -10.42
CA LYS A 68 19.63 -16.00 -11.00
C LYS A 68 20.68 -16.28 -9.92
N GLY A 69 21.62 -17.16 -10.23
CA GLY A 69 22.77 -17.47 -9.38
C GLY A 69 22.53 -18.55 -8.32
N SER A 70 23.62 -18.96 -7.67
CA SER A 70 23.66 -20.09 -6.72
C SER A 70 22.74 -19.90 -5.50
N MET A 71 22.46 -18.65 -5.12
CA MET A 71 21.57 -18.27 -4.02
C MET A 71 20.12 -17.99 -4.45
N LYS A 72 19.81 -18.05 -5.75
CA LYS A 72 18.50 -17.71 -6.32
C LYS A 72 17.93 -16.40 -5.75
N SER A 73 18.72 -15.34 -5.69
CA SER A 73 18.25 -14.03 -5.25
C SER A 73 18.09 -13.08 -6.43
N LEU A 74 17.14 -12.16 -6.34
CA LEU A 74 16.93 -11.08 -7.28
C LEU A 74 16.77 -9.78 -6.50
N THR A 75 17.49 -8.74 -6.90
CA THR A 75 17.29 -7.40 -6.36
C THR A 75 17.03 -6.45 -7.53
N LEU A 76 15.86 -5.83 -7.52
CA LEU A 76 15.48 -4.77 -8.45
C LEU A 76 15.52 -3.46 -7.68
N SER A 77 16.32 -2.51 -8.16
CA SER A 77 16.31 -1.14 -7.66
C SER A 77 15.69 -0.26 -8.73
N GLY A 78 15.03 0.83 -8.33
CA GLY A 78 14.43 1.73 -9.33
C GLY A 78 13.02 1.35 -9.74
N VAL A 79 12.31 0.50 -9.00
CA VAL A 79 10.93 0.11 -9.35
C VAL A 79 9.99 1.25 -8.99
N SER A 80 9.39 1.91 -9.99
CA SER A 80 8.45 3.01 -9.70
C SER A 80 7.11 2.46 -9.26
N LEU A 81 6.52 3.08 -8.25
CA LEU A 81 5.20 2.76 -7.72
C LEU A 81 4.19 3.82 -8.16
N LYS A 82 3.13 3.37 -8.83
CA LYS A 82 1.99 4.21 -9.21
C LYS A 82 0.74 3.75 -8.49
N LEU A 83 -0.03 4.68 -7.95
CA LEU A 83 -1.29 4.37 -7.28
C LEU A 83 -2.32 3.83 -8.26
N THR A 84 -3.00 2.74 -7.91
CA THR A 84 -4.10 2.21 -8.74
C THR A 84 -5.38 3.03 -8.54
N ALA A 85 -6.34 2.93 -9.47
CA ALA A 85 -7.64 3.57 -9.33
C ALA A 85 -8.37 3.14 -8.03
N GLY A 86 -8.45 1.84 -7.77
CA GLY A 86 -9.13 1.31 -6.59
C GLY A 86 -8.47 1.73 -5.26
N ALA A 87 -7.15 1.89 -5.23
CA ALA A 87 -6.46 2.41 -4.06
C ALA A 87 -6.69 3.91 -3.88
N ALA A 88 -6.70 4.68 -4.98
CA ALA A 88 -7.02 6.11 -4.95
C ALA A 88 -8.42 6.36 -4.41
N GLU A 89 -9.42 5.61 -4.87
CA GLU A 89 -10.80 5.67 -4.37
C GLU A 89 -10.88 5.33 -2.87
N ALA A 90 -10.21 4.26 -2.44
CA ALA A 90 -10.21 3.85 -1.04
C ALA A 90 -9.57 4.92 -0.13
N LEU A 91 -8.45 5.53 -0.55
CA LEU A 91 -7.79 6.60 0.20
C LEU A 91 -8.62 7.89 0.20
N ASN A 92 -9.16 8.29 -0.95
CA ASN A 92 -10.07 9.43 -1.07
C ASN A 92 -11.30 9.26 -0.17
N GLY A 93 -11.89 8.06 -0.14
CA GLY A 93 -13.01 7.73 0.75
C GLY A 93 -12.64 7.76 2.22
N ALA A 94 -11.47 7.22 2.60
CA ALA A 94 -11.02 7.22 3.99
C ALA A 94 -10.74 8.63 4.52
N PHE A 95 -10.11 9.48 3.71
CA PHE A 95 -9.72 10.84 4.11
C PHE A 95 -10.77 11.90 3.75
N ASN A 96 -11.84 11.54 3.04
CA ASN A 96 -12.83 12.47 2.49
C ASN A 96 -12.19 13.58 1.64
N VAL A 97 -11.29 13.19 0.75
CA VAL A 97 -10.56 14.08 -0.18
C VAL A 97 -10.67 13.59 -1.61
N THR A 98 -10.24 14.41 -2.56
CA THR A 98 -10.12 14.04 -3.99
C THR A 98 -8.69 14.21 -4.51
N ALA A 99 -7.71 14.17 -3.59
CA ALA A 99 -6.31 14.45 -3.90
C ALA A 99 -5.59 13.25 -4.52
N PHE A 100 -6.07 12.03 -4.28
CA PHE A 100 -5.47 10.82 -4.83
C PHE A 100 -6.08 10.51 -6.20
N ALA A 101 -5.22 10.34 -7.19
CA ALA A 101 -5.62 9.99 -8.55
C ALA A 101 -4.95 8.67 -8.97
N GLU A 102 -5.58 7.96 -9.91
CA GLU A 102 -4.95 6.84 -10.60
C GLU A 102 -3.65 7.29 -11.26
N GLY A 103 -2.62 6.44 -11.20
CA GLY A 103 -1.32 6.70 -11.79
C GLY A 103 -0.46 7.67 -10.98
N LEU A 104 -0.93 8.17 -9.83
CA LEU A 104 -0.16 9.06 -8.96
C LEU A 104 1.18 8.42 -8.61
N PRO A 105 2.32 9.04 -8.95
CA PRO A 105 3.62 8.49 -8.62
C PRO A 105 3.87 8.63 -7.11
N ILE A 106 3.99 7.50 -6.43
CA ILE A 106 4.25 7.47 -4.98
C ILE A 106 5.75 7.52 -4.71
N GLY A 107 6.55 6.97 -5.62
CA GLY A 107 8.00 7.01 -5.54
C GLY A 107 8.63 5.76 -6.12
N THR A 108 9.82 5.44 -5.60
CA THR A 108 10.66 4.37 -6.13
C THR A 108 11.00 3.37 -5.03
N ALA A 109 10.85 2.09 -5.33
CA ALA A 109 11.08 0.98 -4.41
C ALA A 109 12.31 0.16 -4.81
N LYS A 110 12.88 -0.51 -3.80
CA LYS A 110 13.86 -1.58 -3.96
C LYS A 110 13.20 -2.91 -3.62
N VAL A 111 13.00 -3.76 -4.63
CA VAL A 111 12.36 -5.07 -4.48
C VAL A 111 13.45 -6.14 -4.36
N ARG A 112 13.32 -7.01 -3.35
CA ARG A 112 14.18 -8.19 -3.18
C ARG A 112 13.32 -9.44 -3.22
N ALA A 113 13.69 -10.39 -4.07
CA ALA A 113 13.03 -11.68 -4.16
C ALA A 113 14.04 -12.79 -3.93
N PHE A 114 13.57 -13.87 -3.30
CA PHE A 114 14.35 -15.07 -3.02
C PHE A 114 13.61 -16.27 -3.59
N GLY A 115 14.28 -17.03 -4.44
CA GLY A 115 13.79 -18.28 -4.98
C GLY A 115 14.04 -19.40 -4.00
N LEU A 116 12.99 -20.14 -3.64
CA LEU A 116 13.15 -21.34 -2.83
C LEU A 116 13.94 -22.41 -3.60
N LYS A 117 14.97 -22.96 -2.95
CA LYS A 117 15.61 -24.19 -3.43
C LYS A 117 14.64 -25.33 -3.15
N LYS A 118 13.98 -25.87 -4.19
CA LYS A 118 13.26 -27.14 -4.03
C LYS A 118 14.29 -28.18 -3.57
N LYS A 119 14.10 -28.74 -2.37
CA LYS A 119 14.82 -29.96 -1.99
C LYS A 119 14.36 -31.04 -2.96
N LYS A 120 15.29 -31.60 -3.72
CA LYS A 120 15.08 -32.83 -4.46
C LYS A 120 14.94 -33.97 -3.46
#